data_AF-A0A970LE25-F1
#
_entry.id   AF-A0A970LE25-F1
#
_cell.length_a   1.000
_cell.length_b   1.000
_cell.length_c   1.000
_cell.angle_alpha   90.00
_cell.angle_beta   90.00
_cell.angle_gamma   90.00
#
_symmetry.space_group_name_H-M   'P 1'
#
loop_
_entity.id
_entity.type
_entity.pdbx_description
1 polymer ?
#
loop_
_entity_poly.entity_id
_entity_poly.type
_entity_poly.pdbx_seq_one_letter_code
_entity_poly.pdbx_strand_id
1 'polypeptide(L)'
;MNTLISRLKLNSILETRGLTLIEILITLALLGIILVPFFSFYFFGTNTYEAAEKKSNIQNDVLLAAEFITTELRTATAIYLDKASIDNKDLYNSSIGLKKGCIEYHYNNKSKLITNPNIVKLSFTLKRNSNILEFHIVGGEGKEQYNIDSKVTLLNLKTLPEQDYSGIWVHYYNPSLE
;
A
#
# COMPACT_ATOMS: atom_id res chain seq x y z
N MET A 1 36.29 70.59 -13.55
CA MET A 1 36.26 69.48 -12.58
C MET A 1 35.32 68.34 -13.01
N ASN A 2 35.26 67.98 -14.31
CA ASN A 2 34.32 66.95 -14.82
C ASN A 2 34.97 65.96 -15.81
N THR A 3 36.27 66.12 -16.10
CA THR A 3 37.00 65.31 -17.09
C THR A 3 37.82 64.17 -16.46
N LEU A 4 38.08 64.24 -15.15
CA LEU A 4 38.78 63.19 -14.40
C LEU A 4 37.85 62.03 -13.98
N ILE A 5 36.57 62.33 -13.69
CA ILE A 5 35.59 61.33 -13.26
C ILE A 5 35.14 60.43 -14.44
N SER A 6 35.10 60.95 -15.68
CA SER A 6 34.69 60.13 -16.83
C SER A 6 35.77 59.14 -17.28
N ARG A 7 37.06 59.45 -17.11
CA ARG A 7 38.17 58.55 -17.45
C ARG A 7 38.31 57.39 -16.45
N LEU A 8 37.99 57.61 -15.17
CA LEU A 8 37.97 56.54 -14.16
C LEU A 8 36.84 55.52 -14.41
N LYS A 9 35.68 55.97 -14.90
CA LYS A 9 34.54 55.07 -15.18
C LYS A 9 34.76 54.22 -16.44
N LEU A 10 35.47 54.72 -17.45
CA LEU A 10 35.69 54.03 -18.72
C LEU A 10 36.68 52.84 -18.60
N ASN A 11 37.70 52.97 -17.75
CA ASN A 11 38.69 51.90 -17.54
C ASN A 11 38.14 50.72 -16.72
N SER A 12 37.12 50.93 -15.89
CA SER A 12 36.49 49.84 -15.14
C SER A 12 35.54 48.97 -15.98
N ILE A 13 35.09 49.48 -17.14
CA ILE A 13 34.09 48.82 -18.01
C ILE A 13 34.78 48.07 -19.17
N LEU A 14 36.05 48.37 -19.46
CA LEU A 14 36.84 47.72 -20.51
C LEU A 14 37.83 46.66 -19.98
N GLU A 15 37.81 46.32 -18.69
CA GLU A 15 38.42 45.07 -18.20
C GLU A 15 37.52 43.87 -18.54
N THR A 16 37.30 43.61 -19.83
CA THR A 16 36.68 42.36 -20.27
C THR A 16 37.74 41.25 -20.17
N ARG A 17 37.99 40.77 -18.96
CA ARG A 17 38.77 39.55 -18.72
C ARG A 17 37.99 38.38 -19.31
N GLY A 18 38.38 37.95 -20.51
CA GLY A 18 37.82 36.76 -21.14
C GLY A 18 38.21 35.49 -20.37
N LEU A 19 37.34 34.48 -20.40
CA LEU A 19 37.67 33.17 -19.85
C LEU A 19 38.82 32.56 -20.64
N THR A 20 39.83 32.06 -19.93
CA THR A 20 40.95 31.39 -20.59
C THR A 20 40.52 29.98 -21.02
N LEU A 21 41.11 29.46 -22.10
CA LEU A 21 40.82 28.10 -22.57
C LEU A 21 41.10 27.06 -21.48
N ILE A 22 42.15 27.26 -20.69
CA ILE A 22 42.52 26.37 -19.59
C ILE A 22 41.49 26.40 -18.46
N GLU A 23 40.91 27.56 -18.16
CA GLU A 23 39.87 27.71 -17.15
C GLU A 23 38.56 27.00 -17.56
N ILE A 24 38.19 27.08 -18.84
CA ILE A 24 37.07 26.30 -19.41
C ILE A 24 37.36 24.79 -19.29
N LEU A 25 38.57 24.34 -19.62
CA LEU A 25 38.95 22.92 -19.53
C LEU A 25 38.93 22.40 -18.09
N ILE A 26 39.47 23.16 -17.13
CA ILE A 26 39.47 22.78 -15.71
C ILE A 26 38.05 22.74 -15.16
N THR A 27 37.21 23.72 -15.49
CA THR A 27 35.81 23.76 -15.04
C THR A 27 35.00 22.60 -15.60
N LEU A 28 35.16 22.26 -16.88
CA LEU A 28 34.53 21.07 -17.49
C LEU A 28 35.01 19.76 -16.84
N ALA A 29 36.31 19.65 -16.57
CA ALA A 29 36.86 18.48 -15.89
C ALA A 29 36.28 18.32 -14.47
N LEU A 30 36.22 19.40 -13.70
CA LEU A 30 35.63 19.41 -12.35
C LEU A 30 34.12 19.14 -12.39
N LEU A 31 33.41 19.69 -13.38
CA LEU A 31 31.99 19.45 -13.55
C LEU A 31 31.69 17.97 -13.84
N GLY A 32 32.49 17.33 -14.69
CA GLY A 32 32.38 15.89 -14.97
C GLY A 32 32.56 15.04 -13.71
N ILE A 33 33.55 15.38 -12.87
CA ILE A 33 33.80 14.68 -11.60
C ILE A 33 32.62 14.79 -10.64
N ILE A 34 31.91 15.94 -10.63
CA ILE A 34 30.77 16.18 -9.73
C ILE A 34 29.49 15.54 -10.26
N LEU A 35 29.25 15.57 -11.57
CA LEU A 35 27.98 15.09 -12.14
C LEU A 35 27.81 13.57 -12.00
N VAL A 36 28.89 12.79 -12.14
CA VAL A 36 28.82 11.32 -12.03
C VAL A 36 28.20 10.87 -10.69
N PRO A 37 28.75 11.23 -9.51
CA PRO A 37 28.16 10.82 -8.24
C PRO A 37 26.79 11.45 -8.00
N PHE A 38 26.54 12.67 -8.51
CA PHE A 38 25.24 13.32 -8.39
C PHE A 38 24.13 12.52 -9.06
N PHE A 39 24.34 12.11 -10.33
CA PHE A 39 23.37 11.28 -11.04
C PHE A 39 23.25 9.89 -10.40
N SER A 40 24.36 9.27 -10.01
CA SER A 40 24.31 7.97 -9.31
C SER A 40 23.48 8.04 -8.03
N PHE A 41 23.66 9.08 -7.22
CA PHE A 41 22.90 9.27 -6.00
C PHE A 41 21.42 9.53 -6.28
N TYR A 42 21.11 10.34 -7.29
CA TYR A 42 19.74 10.61 -7.71
C TYR A 42 19.00 9.32 -8.09
N PHE A 43 19.56 8.51 -9.00
CA PHE A 43 18.96 7.24 -9.42
C PHE A 43 18.88 6.22 -8.29
N PHE A 44 19.89 6.18 -7.42
CA PHE A 44 19.86 5.34 -6.23
C PHE A 44 18.69 5.73 -5.31
N GLY A 45 18.52 7.03 -5.06
CA GLY A 45 17.46 7.56 -4.22
C GLY A 45 16.07 7.24 -4.76
N THR A 46 15.82 7.51 -6.05
CA THR A 46 14.52 7.23 -6.67
C THR A 46 14.18 5.74 -6.64
N ASN A 47 15.13 4.89 -7.03
CA ASN A 47 14.90 3.44 -7.06
C ASN A 47 14.67 2.87 -5.65
N THR A 48 15.40 3.37 -4.65
CA THR A 48 15.23 2.95 -3.26
C THR A 48 13.88 3.40 -2.71
N TYR A 49 13.47 4.62 -3.02
CA TYR A 49 12.19 5.17 -2.60
C TYR A 49 11.02 4.39 -3.21
N GLU A 50 11.02 4.17 -4.53
CA GLU A 50 9.95 3.41 -5.21
C GLU A 50 9.83 1.97 -4.67
N ALA A 51 10.95 1.30 -4.43
CA ALA A 51 10.94 -0.04 -3.83
C ALA A 51 10.39 -0.04 -2.39
N ALA A 52 10.76 0.96 -1.59
CA ALA A 52 10.26 1.11 -0.22
C ALA A 52 8.77 1.45 -0.18
N GLU A 53 8.31 2.35 -1.03
CA GLU A 53 6.91 2.74 -1.16
C GLU A 53 6.05 1.54 -1.55
N LYS A 54 6.45 0.80 -2.58
CA LYS A 54 5.76 -0.43 -3.01
C LYS A 54 5.61 -1.45 -1.88
N LYS A 55 6.70 -1.71 -1.16
CA LYS A 55 6.69 -2.62 -0.01
C LYS A 55 5.78 -2.11 1.12
N SER A 56 5.82 -0.82 1.40
CA SER A 56 4.98 -0.17 2.40
C SER A 56 3.50 -0.26 2.05
N ASN A 57 3.13 -0.04 0.78
CA ASN A 57 1.75 -0.12 0.31
C ASN A 57 1.19 -1.54 0.46
N ILE A 58 1.96 -2.57 0.05
CA ILE A 58 1.56 -3.97 0.22
C ILE A 58 1.33 -4.31 1.70
N GLN A 59 2.25 -3.91 2.59
CA GLN A 59 2.12 -4.14 4.03
C GLN A 59 0.89 -3.44 4.60
N ASN A 60 0.69 -2.18 4.24
CA ASN A 60 -0.44 -1.38 4.68
C ASN A 60 -1.78 -2.00 4.25
N ASP A 61 -1.91 -2.43 3.00
CA ASP A 61 -3.14 -3.06 2.51
C ASP A 61 -3.45 -4.38 3.24
N VAL A 62 -2.43 -5.21 3.50
CA VAL A 62 -2.60 -6.47 4.24
C VAL A 62 -2.97 -6.20 5.71
N LEU A 63 -2.38 -5.19 6.34
CA LEU A 63 -2.71 -4.78 7.71
C LEU A 63 -4.13 -4.21 7.80
N LEU A 64 -4.51 -3.31 6.89
CA LEU A 64 -5.86 -2.76 6.80
C LEU A 64 -6.89 -3.87 6.59
N ALA A 65 -6.61 -4.84 5.71
CA ALA A 65 -7.46 -6.00 5.50
C ALA A 65 -7.63 -6.81 6.79
N ALA A 66 -6.54 -7.10 7.49
CA ALA A 66 -6.57 -7.90 8.71
C ALA A 66 -7.33 -7.19 9.85
N GLU A 67 -7.11 -5.90 10.04
CA GLU A 67 -7.81 -5.09 11.03
C GLU A 67 -9.30 -5.00 10.71
N PHE A 68 -9.64 -4.74 9.45
CA PHE A 68 -11.03 -4.67 8.99
C PHE A 68 -11.78 -6.00 9.19
N ILE A 69 -11.20 -7.11 8.71
CA ILE A 69 -11.76 -8.46 8.89
C ILE A 69 -11.96 -8.78 10.38
N THR A 70 -10.95 -8.49 11.20
CA THR A 70 -11.03 -8.76 12.64
C THR A 70 -12.14 -7.96 13.30
N THR A 71 -12.26 -6.68 12.97
CA THR A 71 -13.25 -5.78 13.57
C THR A 71 -14.67 -6.18 13.19
N GLU A 72 -14.91 -6.43 11.91
CA GLU A 72 -16.24 -6.79 11.41
C GLU A 72 -16.70 -8.17 11.88
N LEU A 73 -15.81 -9.17 11.86
CA LEU A 73 -16.19 -10.55 12.20
C LEU A 73 -16.28 -10.79 13.71
N ARG A 74 -15.62 -9.98 14.55
CA ARG A 74 -15.62 -10.16 16.01
C ARG A 74 -17.02 -10.13 16.61
N THR A 75 -17.91 -9.29 16.09
CA THR A 75 -19.29 -9.13 16.58
C THR A 75 -20.33 -9.87 15.74
N ALA A 76 -19.90 -10.63 14.73
CA ALA A 76 -20.79 -11.42 13.89
C ALA A 76 -21.55 -12.48 14.70
N THR A 77 -22.83 -12.65 14.38
CA THR A 77 -23.71 -13.62 15.06
C THR A 77 -23.98 -14.90 14.28
N ALA A 78 -23.83 -14.83 12.96
CA ALA A 78 -23.92 -15.95 12.03
C ALA A 78 -22.79 -15.80 11.01
N ILE A 79 -22.17 -16.92 10.63
CA ILE A 79 -21.07 -16.96 9.67
C ILE A 79 -21.23 -18.15 8.73
N TYR A 80 -20.93 -17.93 7.46
CA TYR A 80 -20.83 -18.95 6.42
C TYR A 80 -19.62 -18.67 5.52
N LEU A 81 -18.80 -19.69 5.29
CA LEU A 81 -17.62 -19.61 4.44
C LEU A 81 -17.93 -20.25 3.09
N ASP A 82 -17.53 -19.58 2.01
CA ASP A 82 -17.70 -20.11 0.66
C ASP A 82 -16.52 -19.76 -0.26
N LYS A 83 -16.47 -20.46 -1.39
CA LYS A 83 -15.50 -20.22 -2.48
C LYS A 83 -15.92 -19.03 -3.35
N ALA A 84 -17.18 -18.61 -3.32
CA ALA A 84 -17.68 -17.51 -4.14
C ALA A 84 -18.47 -16.49 -3.31
N SER A 85 -18.65 -15.31 -3.88
CA SER A 85 -19.62 -14.34 -3.38
C SER A 85 -21.01 -14.87 -3.69
N ILE A 86 -21.77 -15.24 -2.65
CA ILE A 86 -23.19 -15.56 -2.75
C ILE A 86 -23.99 -14.32 -2.36
N ASP A 87 -24.98 -13.95 -3.17
CA ASP A 87 -25.89 -12.85 -2.88
C ASP A 87 -27.14 -13.39 -2.15
N ASN A 88 -26.98 -13.93 -0.94
CA ASN A 88 -28.08 -14.49 -0.14
C ASN A 88 -28.45 -13.55 1.02
N LYS A 89 -29.22 -12.52 0.65
CA LYS A 89 -29.54 -11.33 1.48
C LYS A 89 -30.48 -11.62 2.63
N ASP A 90 -31.20 -12.74 2.59
CA ASP A 90 -32.19 -13.09 3.60
C ASP A 90 -31.54 -13.67 4.86
N LEU A 91 -30.32 -14.19 4.76
CA LEU A 91 -29.58 -14.80 5.88
C LEU A 91 -28.35 -14.00 6.33
N TYR A 92 -27.74 -13.21 5.43
CA TYR A 92 -26.52 -12.45 5.72
C TYR A 92 -26.66 -11.01 5.20
N ASN A 93 -26.39 -10.03 6.08
CA ASN A 93 -26.44 -8.62 5.71
C ASN A 93 -25.09 -8.09 5.19
N SER A 94 -24.02 -8.85 5.42
CA SER A 94 -22.65 -8.49 5.06
C SER A 94 -21.85 -9.65 4.47
N SER A 95 -20.91 -9.34 3.58
CA SER A 95 -19.91 -10.29 3.09
C SER A 95 -18.54 -9.63 2.88
N ILE A 96 -17.47 -10.39 3.12
CA ILE A 96 -16.09 -9.98 2.86
C ILE A 96 -15.41 -11.04 2.02
N GLY A 97 -14.67 -10.63 0.99
CA GLY A 97 -13.88 -11.56 0.20
C GLY A 97 -12.89 -10.89 -0.73
N LEU A 98 -12.13 -11.71 -1.44
CA LEU A 98 -11.13 -11.25 -2.39
C LEU A 98 -11.70 -11.18 -3.80
N LYS A 99 -11.56 -10.03 -4.45
CA LYS A 99 -11.93 -9.84 -5.86
C LYS A 99 -11.01 -8.86 -6.55
N LYS A 100 -10.47 -9.25 -7.71
CA LYS A 100 -9.57 -8.42 -8.54
C LYS A 100 -8.38 -7.82 -7.75
N GLY A 101 -7.85 -8.57 -6.79
CA GLY A 101 -6.73 -8.13 -5.96
C GLY A 101 -7.09 -7.23 -4.78
N CYS A 102 -8.37 -6.91 -4.60
CA CYS A 102 -8.87 -6.06 -3.51
C CYS A 102 -9.70 -6.89 -2.52
N ILE A 103 -9.65 -6.50 -1.25
CA ILE A 103 -10.68 -6.90 -0.29
C ILE A 103 -11.96 -6.12 -0.62
N GLU A 104 -13.00 -6.85 -0.98
CA GLU A 104 -14.33 -6.31 -1.23
C GLU A 104 -15.21 -6.58 -0.01
N TYR A 105 -15.91 -5.54 0.43
CA TYR A 105 -16.88 -5.59 1.51
C TYR A 105 -18.27 -5.23 0.95
N HIS A 106 -19.24 -6.11 1.14
CA HIS A 106 -20.64 -5.83 0.81
C HIS A 106 -21.44 -5.66 2.08
N TYR A 107 -22.28 -4.62 2.13
CA TYR A 107 -23.27 -4.40 3.18
C TYR A 107 -24.52 -3.77 2.58
N ASN A 108 -25.70 -4.35 2.82
CA ASN A 108 -27.00 -3.82 2.39
C ASN A 108 -27.00 -3.28 0.94
N ASN A 109 -26.59 -4.12 -0.03
CA ASN A 109 -26.47 -3.81 -1.47
C ASN A 109 -25.39 -2.79 -1.88
N LYS A 110 -24.57 -2.31 -0.95
CA LYS A 110 -23.42 -1.45 -1.26
C LYS A 110 -22.14 -2.27 -1.20
N SER A 111 -21.33 -2.15 -2.25
CA SER A 111 -19.97 -2.69 -2.26
C SER A 111 -18.97 -1.57 -1.98
N LYS A 112 -17.96 -1.86 -1.17
CA LYS A 112 -16.82 -1.00 -0.89
C LYS A 112 -15.53 -1.79 -1.06
N LEU A 113 -14.56 -1.19 -1.74
CA LEU A 113 -13.19 -1.68 -1.76
C LEU A 113 -12.48 -1.19 -0.50
N ILE A 114 -11.89 -2.11 0.25
CA ILE A 114 -11.20 -1.81 1.51
C ILE A 114 -9.70 -1.58 1.28
N THR A 115 -9.12 -2.24 0.27
CA THR A 115 -7.70 -2.17 -0.04
C THR A 115 -7.45 -1.79 -1.50
N ASN A 116 -6.23 -1.36 -1.81
CA ASN A 116 -5.74 -1.31 -3.19
C ASN A 116 -5.57 -2.73 -3.77
N PRO A 117 -5.35 -2.88 -5.10
CA PRO A 117 -5.26 -4.19 -5.75
C PRO A 117 -3.91 -4.91 -5.51
N ASN A 118 -3.51 -5.02 -4.24
CA ASN A 118 -2.25 -5.60 -3.79
C ASN A 118 -2.41 -6.96 -3.07
N ILE A 119 -3.66 -7.46 -2.91
CA ILE A 119 -3.94 -8.73 -2.24
C ILE A 119 -3.95 -9.87 -3.27
N VAL A 120 -3.05 -10.83 -3.09
CA VAL A 120 -2.89 -11.99 -3.97
C VAL A 120 -3.77 -13.15 -3.53
N LYS A 121 -3.87 -13.38 -2.22
CA LYS A 121 -4.62 -14.51 -1.65
C LYS A 121 -5.29 -14.11 -0.34
N LEU A 122 -6.50 -14.62 -0.17
CA LEU A 122 -7.25 -14.58 1.08
C LEU A 122 -7.85 -15.96 1.30
N SER A 123 -7.74 -16.48 2.51
CA SER A 123 -8.43 -17.70 2.90
C SER A 123 -8.88 -17.65 4.34
N PHE A 124 -10.05 -18.20 4.59
CA PHE A 124 -10.68 -18.33 5.89
C PHE A 124 -10.84 -19.80 6.25
N THR A 125 -10.66 -20.13 7.53
CA THR A 125 -10.88 -21.46 8.08
C THR A 125 -11.59 -21.34 9.42
N LEU A 126 -12.68 -22.07 9.58
CA LEU A 126 -13.43 -22.18 10.82
C LEU A 126 -13.53 -23.66 11.20
N LYS A 127 -12.91 -24.05 12.31
CA LYS A 127 -12.84 -25.44 12.75
C LYS A 127 -14.10 -25.86 13.51
N ARG A 128 -14.44 -27.14 13.43
CA ARG A 128 -15.53 -27.77 14.17
C ARG A 128 -15.47 -27.43 15.66
N ASN A 129 -16.63 -27.15 16.25
CA ASN A 129 -16.79 -26.83 17.68
C ASN A 129 -15.92 -25.65 18.16
N SER A 130 -15.49 -24.77 17.25
CA SER A 130 -14.67 -23.60 17.56
C SER A 130 -15.41 -22.32 17.19
N ASN A 131 -15.27 -21.29 18.03
CA ASN A 131 -15.67 -19.92 17.71
C ASN A 131 -14.47 -19.07 17.26
N ILE A 132 -13.36 -19.70 16.90
CA ILE A 132 -12.16 -19.03 16.39
C ILE A 132 -12.10 -19.22 14.88
N LEU A 133 -12.19 -18.12 14.15
CA LEU A 133 -12.01 -18.07 12.71
C LEU A 133 -10.55 -17.67 12.42
N GLU A 134 -9.84 -18.56 11.74
CA GLU A 134 -8.47 -18.36 11.28
C GLU A 134 -8.51 -17.77 9.88
N PHE A 135 -7.65 -16.80 9.59
CA PHE A 135 -7.54 -16.23 8.24
C PHE A 135 -6.10 -15.95 7.85
N HIS A 136 -5.84 -16.11 6.55
CA HIS A 136 -4.53 -15.92 5.95
C HIS A 136 -4.66 -14.96 4.77
N ILE A 137 -3.84 -13.90 4.79
CA ILE A 137 -3.80 -12.86 3.76
C ILE A 137 -2.39 -12.83 3.19
N VAL A 138 -2.28 -12.86 1.86
CA VAL A 138 -1.04 -12.65 1.12
C VAL A 138 -1.22 -11.40 0.30
N GLY A 139 -0.44 -10.37 0.62
CA GLY A 139 -0.22 -9.22 -0.26
C GLY A 139 1.03 -9.44 -1.08
N GLY A 140 1.05 -8.93 -2.31
CA GLY A 140 2.23 -9.03 -3.13
C GLY A 140 2.09 -8.37 -4.48
N GLU A 141 3.22 -7.88 -4.98
CA GLU A 141 3.32 -7.28 -6.30
C GLU A 141 4.70 -7.58 -6.89
N GLY A 142 4.76 -8.48 -7.87
CA GLY A 142 6.02 -8.99 -8.41
C GLY A 142 6.69 -10.00 -7.46
N LYS A 143 7.94 -9.72 -7.04
CA LYS A 143 8.72 -10.61 -6.14
C LYS A 143 8.53 -10.30 -4.65
N GLU A 144 8.02 -9.12 -4.31
CA GLU A 144 7.77 -8.73 -2.93
C GLU A 144 6.44 -9.31 -2.46
N GLN A 145 6.46 -10.01 -1.33
CA GLN A 145 5.28 -10.59 -0.70
C GLN A 145 5.27 -10.28 0.79
N TYR A 146 4.08 -10.11 1.34
CA TYR A 146 3.86 -9.91 2.76
C TYR A 146 2.61 -10.67 3.20
N ASN A 147 2.76 -11.45 4.26
CA ASN A 147 1.74 -12.41 4.68
C ASN A 147 1.35 -12.15 6.13
N ILE A 148 0.05 -12.25 6.42
CA ILE A 148 -0.48 -12.26 7.78
C ILE A 148 -1.32 -13.52 7.97
N ASP A 149 -0.97 -14.28 9.01
CA ASP A 149 -1.79 -15.31 9.61
C ASP A 149 -2.38 -14.76 10.90
N SER A 150 -3.70 -14.72 11.00
CA SER A 150 -4.39 -14.16 12.17
C SER A 150 -5.63 -14.98 12.52
N LYS A 151 -6.14 -14.72 13.72
CA LYS A 151 -7.29 -15.40 14.29
C LYS A 151 -8.21 -14.38 14.95
N VAL A 152 -9.51 -14.53 14.74
CA VAL A 152 -10.55 -13.74 15.40
C VAL A 152 -11.46 -14.65 16.19
N THR A 153 -11.72 -14.28 17.45
CA THR A 153 -12.76 -14.92 18.26
C THR A 153 -14.10 -14.28 17.94
N LEU A 154 -15.06 -15.10 17.53
CA LEU A 154 -16.43 -14.72 17.20
C LEU A 154 -17.24 -14.66 18.50
N LEU A 155 -17.45 -13.45 19.02
CA LEU A 155 -17.99 -13.26 20.37
C LEU A 155 -19.49 -13.53 20.45
N ASN A 156 -20.23 -13.27 19.38
CA ASN A 156 -21.69 -13.31 19.36
C ASN A 156 -22.25 -14.49 18.55
N LEU A 157 -21.40 -15.47 18.20
CA LEU A 157 -21.79 -16.60 17.37
C LEU A 157 -22.86 -17.44 18.07
N LYS A 158 -24.04 -17.56 17.47
CA LYS A 158 -25.19 -18.28 18.08
C LYS A 158 -25.02 -19.79 18.09
N THR A 159 -24.34 -20.34 17.08
CA THR A 159 -24.19 -21.79 16.87
C THR A 159 -22.77 -22.10 16.44
N LEU A 160 -22.14 -23.08 17.10
CA LEU A 160 -20.82 -23.55 16.70
C LEU A 160 -20.91 -24.40 15.42
N PRO A 161 -19.86 -24.37 14.58
CA PRO A 161 -19.81 -25.17 13.35
C PRO A 161 -19.75 -26.68 13.67
N GLU A 162 -20.58 -27.47 12.99
CA GLU A 162 -20.64 -28.92 13.17
C GLU A 162 -19.49 -29.67 12.46
N GLN A 163 -18.82 -29.01 11.51
CA GLN A 163 -17.69 -29.53 10.74
C GLN A 163 -16.71 -28.40 10.42
N ASP A 164 -15.56 -28.74 9.83
CA ASP A 164 -14.59 -27.74 9.37
C ASP A 164 -15.09 -27.07 8.10
N TYR A 165 -15.02 -25.75 8.06
CA TYR A 165 -15.34 -24.94 6.89
C TYR A 165 -14.11 -24.15 6.44
N SER A 166 -13.98 -23.97 5.13
CA SER A 166 -12.94 -23.12 4.55
C SER A 166 -13.45 -22.45 3.28
N GLY A 167 -13.02 -21.22 3.06
CA GLY A 167 -13.50 -20.40 1.95
C GLY A 167 -12.57 -19.23 1.66
N ILE A 168 -12.86 -18.52 0.58
CA ILE A 168 -12.21 -17.25 0.23
C ILE A 168 -13.17 -16.06 0.39
N TRP A 169 -14.44 -16.35 0.66
CA TRP A 169 -15.49 -15.41 1.07
C TRP A 169 -16.03 -15.82 2.44
N VAL A 170 -16.33 -14.80 3.25
CA VAL A 170 -17.06 -14.93 4.50
C VAL A 170 -18.34 -14.12 4.41
N HIS A 171 -19.47 -14.78 4.57
CA HIS A 171 -20.81 -14.20 4.66
C HIS A 171 -21.23 -14.20 6.12
N TYR A 172 -21.73 -13.08 6.62
CA TYR A 172 -22.05 -12.96 8.04
C TYR A 172 -23.21 -12.01 8.31
N TYR A 173 -23.86 -12.21 9.45
CA TYR A 173 -24.86 -11.28 9.97
C TYR A 173 -24.29 -10.52 11.17
N ASN A 174 -24.16 -9.21 11.04
CA ASN A 174 -23.73 -8.32 12.11
C ASN A 174 -24.87 -7.36 12.51
N PRO A 175 -25.45 -7.52 13.71
CA PRO A 175 -26.53 -6.65 14.18
C PRO A 175 -26.05 -5.25 14.60
N SER A 176 -24.75 -5.04 14.83
CA SER A 176 -24.22 -3.73 15.26
C SER A 176 -24.13 -2.69 14.15
N LEU A 177 -24.50 -3.06 12.92
CA LEU A 177 -24.50 -2.19 11.75
C LEU A 177 -25.89 -1.61 11.45
N GLU A 178 -26.94 -2.07 12.12
CA GLU A 178 -28.29 -1.46 12.11
C GLU A 178 -28.38 -0.29 13.08
#